data_AF-A0A9E6EES1-F1
#
_entry.id   AF-A0A9E6EES1-F1
#
_cell.length_a   1.000
_cell.length_b   1.000
_cell.length_c   1.000
_cell.angle_alpha   90.00
_cell.angle_beta   90.00
_cell.angle_gamma   90.00
#
_symmetry.space_group_name_H-M   'P 1'
#
loop_
_entity.id
_entity.type
_entity.pdbx_description
1 polymer ?
#
loop_
_entity_poly.entity_id
_entity_poly.type
_entity_poly.pdbx_seq_one_letter_code
_entity_poly.pdbx_strand_id
1 'polypeptide(L)'
;MTESKKCNSTKKMRGKSMRTVVRFSTWLRATRLALARGTGVEVPCGTCRACCTSSYFIHISPRETRTLARIPKKFLTAAPGLPKGHVLLGYFENGHCPLFVENACSIYADRSLTCRNYDCRIFTATGLAAGGPEKVNINRKAHNWKFAYPTQRDRDQQTALRATVKFLQARDGSFPAGFVPRRPSVLAVFAIKVYGVFLRYLKQSGEVRRALPERTLIKAIMRAYAKFEQRGAGVLKQ
;
A
#
# COMPACT_ATOMS: atom_id res chain seq x y z
N MET A 1 -12.98 -66.31 22.77
CA MET A 1 -11.73 -65.55 22.94
C MET A 1 -11.64 -64.52 21.82
N THR A 2 -11.99 -63.28 22.18
CA THR A 2 -12.08 -62.10 21.31
C THR A 2 -10.73 -61.42 21.20
N GLU A 3 -10.14 -61.38 20.00
CA GLU A 3 -9.02 -60.48 19.71
C GLU A 3 -9.49 -59.25 18.93
N SER A 4 -9.34 -58.11 19.59
CA SER A 4 -9.55 -56.78 19.07
C SER A 4 -8.42 -56.41 18.09
N LYS A 5 -8.76 -55.96 16.88
CA LYS A 5 -7.87 -55.11 16.08
C LYS A 5 -8.51 -53.74 15.88
N LYS A 6 -8.09 -52.79 16.72
CA LYS A 6 -8.34 -51.35 16.59
C LYS A 6 -7.25 -50.72 15.71
N CYS A 7 -7.72 -49.84 14.82
CA CYS A 7 -7.17 -48.54 14.43
C CYS A 7 -5.73 -48.45 13.91
N ASN A 8 -5.55 -47.94 12.68
CA ASN A 8 -5.22 -46.51 12.47
C ASN A 8 -4.93 -46.23 10.99
N SER A 9 -5.88 -45.59 10.30
CA SER A 9 -5.59 -44.89 9.05
C SER A 9 -5.49 -43.39 9.33
N THR A 10 -4.31 -42.93 9.76
CA THR A 10 -3.97 -41.51 9.82
C THR A 10 -3.84 -40.96 8.40
N LYS A 11 -4.98 -40.51 7.85
CA LYS A 11 -5.02 -39.76 6.59
C LYS A 11 -4.43 -38.37 6.83
N LYS A 12 -3.18 -38.20 6.44
CA LYS A 12 -2.40 -36.96 6.46
C LYS A 12 -3.11 -35.90 5.61
N MET A 13 -4.00 -35.11 6.22
CA MET A 13 -4.59 -33.94 5.58
C MET A 13 -3.48 -32.90 5.35
N ARG A 14 -3.01 -32.82 4.11
CA ARG A 14 -2.14 -31.74 3.65
C ARG A 14 -2.89 -30.42 3.88
N GLY A 15 -2.35 -29.60 4.79
CA GLY A 15 -2.88 -28.28 5.13
C GLY A 15 -3.05 -27.41 3.90
N LYS A 16 -4.29 -27.25 3.44
CA LYS A 16 -4.67 -26.24 2.48
C LYS A 16 -4.53 -24.90 3.20
N SER A 17 -3.43 -24.19 2.96
CA SER A 17 -3.22 -22.82 3.46
C SER A 17 -4.46 -22.00 3.11
N MET A 18 -5.33 -21.77 4.10
CA MET A 18 -6.53 -20.97 3.98
C MET A 18 -6.07 -19.56 3.63
N ARG A 19 -6.12 -19.20 2.34
CA ARG A 19 -5.80 -17.85 1.91
C ARG A 19 -6.86 -16.94 2.52
N THR A 20 -6.48 -16.16 3.52
CA THR A 20 -7.38 -15.17 4.15
C THR A 20 -7.90 -14.23 3.07
N VAL A 21 -9.15 -14.42 2.65
CA VAL A 21 -9.78 -13.55 1.66
C VAL A 21 -10.22 -12.28 2.38
N VAL A 22 -9.57 -11.16 2.05
CA VAL A 22 -9.86 -9.87 2.69
C VAL A 22 -11.00 -9.19 1.91
N ARG A 23 -12.04 -8.72 2.61
CA ARG A 23 -13.12 -7.93 1.98
C ARG A 23 -12.59 -6.56 1.55
N PHE A 24 -12.88 -6.16 0.31
CA PHE A 24 -12.32 -4.95 -0.29
C PHE A 24 -12.64 -3.68 0.51
N SER A 25 -13.92 -3.43 0.83
CA SER A 25 -14.31 -2.21 1.55
C SER A 25 -13.71 -2.13 2.95
N THR A 26 -13.53 -3.26 3.63
CA THR A 26 -12.91 -3.31 4.96
C THR A 26 -11.43 -2.96 4.87
N TRP A 27 -10.71 -3.55 3.92
CA TRP A 27 -9.32 -3.20 3.65
C TRP A 27 -9.19 -1.72 3.29
N LEU A 28 -9.99 -1.21 2.35
CA LEU A 28 -9.90 0.17 1.88
C LEU A 28 -10.11 1.19 3.02
N ARG A 29 -11.08 0.93 3.92
CA ARG A 29 -11.31 1.76 5.11
C ARG A 29 -10.11 1.72 6.05
N ALA A 30 -9.59 0.53 6.36
CA ALA A 30 -8.44 0.37 7.24
C ALA A 30 -7.18 1.05 6.68
N THR A 31 -6.88 0.85 5.39
CA THR A 31 -5.77 1.51 4.70
C THR A 31 -5.90 3.03 4.73
N ARG A 32 -7.10 3.58 4.48
CA ARG A 32 -7.32 5.02 4.57
C ARG A 32 -7.15 5.55 5.99
N LEU A 33 -7.59 4.82 7.00
CA LEU A 33 -7.42 5.20 8.39
C LEU A 33 -5.94 5.24 8.77
N ALA A 34 -5.17 4.21 8.39
CA ALA A 34 -3.75 4.15 8.65
C ALA A 34 -2.96 5.26 7.94
N LEU A 35 -3.31 5.54 6.67
CA LEU A 35 -2.74 6.67 5.93
C LEU A 35 -3.03 8.02 6.58
N ALA A 36 -4.23 8.20 7.13
CA ALA A 36 -4.59 9.44 7.82
C ALA A 36 -3.84 9.55 9.17
N ARG A 37 -3.77 8.48 9.95
CA ARG A 37 -3.17 8.52 11.30
C ARG A 37 -1.65 8.33 11.31
N GLY A 38 -1.05 8.02 10.17
CA GLY A 38 0.37 7.67 10.10
C GLY A 38 0.71 6.38 10.88
N THR A 39 -0.26 5.50 11.08
CA THR A 39 -0.05 4.24 11.81
C THR A 39 0.36 3.11 10.88
N GLY A 40 1.06 2.11 11.44
CA GLY A 40 1.33 0.82 10.79
C GLY A 40 0.09 0.21 10.12
N VAL A 41 0.30 -0.48 8.99
CA VAL A 41 -0.69 -1.42 8.45
C VAL A 41 -0.18 -2.83 8.65
N GLU A 42 -0.98 -3.68 9.27
CA GLU A 42 -0.65 -5.09 9.34
C GLU A 42 -0.99 -5.73 7.99
N VAL A 43 0.06 -6.17 7.30
CA VAL A 43 -0.05 -6.92 6.05
C VAL A 43 0.22 -8.37 6.40
N PRO A 44 -0.67 -9.32 6.07
CA PRO A 44 -0.44 -10.74 6.35
C PRO A 44 0.53 -11.33 5.32
N CYS A 45 1.69 -10.70 5.15
CA CYS A 45 2.75 -11.15 4.25
C CYS A 45 3.42 -12.44 4.73
N GLY A 46 3.30 -12.79 6.03
CA GLY A 46 4.03 -13.87 6.66
C GLY A 46 5.53 -13.66 6.47
N THR A 47 6.21 -14.61 5.83
CA THR A 47 7.64 -14.56 5.56
C THR A 47 8.00 -13.84 4.24
N CYS A 48 7.06 -13.09 3.63
CA CYS A 48 7.34 -12.37 2.39
C CYS A 48 8.38 -11.27 2.61
N ARG A 49 9.42 -11.27 1.77
CA ARG A 49 10.53 -10.30 1.81
C ARG A 49 10.65 -9.48 0.52
N ALA A 50 9.60 -9.45 -0.30
CA ALA A 50 9.64 -8.85 -1.62
C ALA A 50 10.11 -7.39 -1.60
N CYS A 51 9.61 -6.57 -0.67
CA CYS A 51 10.04 -5.17 -0.55
C CYS A 51 11.51 -5.00 -0.10
N CYS A 52 12.09 -5.98 0.58
CA CYS A 52 13.48 -5.97 1.02
C CYS A 52 14.47 -6.21 -0.14
N THR A 53 14.01 -6.75 -1.26
CA THR A 53 14.82 -7.11 -2.44
C THR A 53 14.28 -6.43 -3.69
N SER A 54 13.90 -5.16 -3.57
CA SER A 54 13.24 -4.43 -4.65
C SER A 54 13.63 -2.96 -4.67
N SER A 55 14.89 -2.62 -4.39
CA SER A 55 15.49 -1.31 -4.68
C SER A 55 14.64 -0.12 -4.20
N TYR A 56 14.14 -0.17 -2.96
CA TYR A 56 13.39 0.93 -2.38
C TYR A 56 14.32 1.84 -1.57
N PHE A 57 14.22 3.14 -1.83
CA PHE A 57 14.62 4.15 -0.86
C PHE A 57 13.58 4.21 0.25
N ILE A 58 14.02 4.00 1.49
CA ILE A 58 13.15 3.99 2.66
C ILE A 58 13.34 5.31 3.39
N HIS A 59 12.29 6.13 3.42
CA HIS A 59 12.28 7.35 4.22
C HIS A 59 12.15 7.01 5.71
N ILE A 60 12.89 7.74 6.54
CA ILE A 60 12.85 7.62 7.99
C ILE A 60 12.78 9.02 8.58
N SER A 61 11.79 9.23 9.45
CA SER A 61 11.59 10.49 10.17
C SER A 61 12.60 10.62 11.34
N PRO A 62 13.04 11.84 11.69
CA PRO A 62 13.90 12.07 12.86
C PRO A 62 13.26 11.61 14.19
N ARG A 63 11.93 11.46 14.24
CA ARG A 63 11.21 10.96 15.42
C ARG A 63 11.30 9.45 15.61
N GLU A 64 11.77 8.71 14.62
CA GLU A 64 11.91 7.25 14.68
C GLU A 64 13.23 6.84 15.36
N THR A 65 13.44 7.33 16.60
CA THR A 65 14.71 7.21 17.32
C THR A 65 15.18 5.77 17.50
N ARG A 66 14.26 4.85 17.82
CA ARG A 66 14.55 3.40 17.91
C ARG A 66 15.03 2.82 16.58
N THR A 67 14.36 3.16 15.48
CA THR A 67 14.76 2.74 14.12
C THR A 67 16.16 3.27 13.81
N LEU A 68 16.38 4.57 14.02
CA LEU A 68 17.64 5.24 13.69
C LEU A 68 18.82 4.69 14.50
N ALA A 69 18.61 4.37 15.77
CA ALA A 69 19.65 3.78 16.62
C ALA A 69 20.14 2.40 16.15
N ARG A 70 19.33 1.69 15.34
CA ARG A 70 19.64 0.34 14.84
C ARG A 70 20.29 0.33 13.45
N ILE A 71 20.29 1.46 12.73
CA ILE A 71 20.77 1.52 11.34
C ILE A 71 22.18 2.12 11.31
N PRO A 72 23.17 1.41 10.73
CA PRO A 72 24.50 1.99 10.53
C PRO A 72 24.42 3.28 9.70
N LYS A 73 25.01 4.37 10.22
CA LYS A 73 24.95 5.71 9.59
C LYS A 73 25.44 5.73 8.14
N LYS A 74 26.38 4.86 7.77
CA LYS A 74 26.91 4.73 6.40
C LYS A 74 25.85 4.38 5.35
N PHE A 75 24.71 3.83 5.76
CA PHE A 75 23.60 3.51 4.86
C PHE A 75 22.55 4.62 4.76
N LEU A 76 22.70 5.71 5.54
CA LEU A 76 21.75 6.80 5.63
C LEU A 76 22.31 8.03 4.90
N THR A 77 21.47 8.64 4.07
CA THR A 77 21.73 9.93 3.45
C THR A 77 20.64 10.93 3.82
N ALA A 78 20.94 12.23 3.77
CA ALA A 78 19.94 13.26 3.99
C ALA A 78 18.82 13.13 2.95
N ALA A 79 17.55 13.21 3.37
CA ALA A 79 16.43 13.16 2.46
C ALA A 79 16.30 14.50 1.71
N PRO A 80 16.47 14.54 0.37
CA PRO A 80 16.43 15.79 -0.38
C PRO A 80 15.07 16.48 -0.27
N GLY A 81 15.07 17.79 -0.06
CA GLY A 81 13.85 18.62 0.00
C GLY A 81 13.01 18.45 1.28
N LEU A 82 13.50 17.71 2.29
CA LEU A 82 12.84 17.59 3.59
C LEU A 82 13.64 18.32 4.69
N PRO A 83 12.98 18.69 5.81
CA PRO A 83 13.66 19.30 6.95
C PRO A 83 14.80 18.45 7.49
N LYS A 84 15.76 19.13 8.16
CA LYS A 84 16.92 18.49 8.78
C LYS A 84 16.51 17.31 9.67
N GLY A 85 17.26 16.22 9.58
CA GLY A 85 17.05 14.99 10.35
C GLY A 85 16.17 13.95 9.64
N HIS A 86 15.48 14.31 8.55
CA HIS A 86 14.89 13.31 7.66
C HIS A 86 15.98 12.64 6.84
N VAL A 87 15.97 11.30 6.81
CA VAL A 87 16.98 10.50 6.10
C VAL A 87 16.34 9.49 5.16
N LEU A 88 17.12 9.06 4.18
CA LEU A 88 16.83 7.93 3.30
C LEU A 88 17.80 6.80 3.60
N LEU A 89 17.26 5.60 3.80
CA LEU A 89 18.00 4.35 3.71
C LEU A 89 17.97 3.89 2.26
N GLY A 90 19.16 3.74 1.67
CA GLY A 90 19.33 3.25 0.29
C GLY A 90 19.22 1.73 0.15
N TYR A 91 19.70 1.22 -0.97
CA TYR A 91 19.82 -0.20 -1.29
C TYR A 91 21.18 -0.46 -1.96
N PHE A 92 21.65 -1.71 -1.91
CA PHE A 92 22.86 -2.13 -2.61
C PHE A 92 22.62 -2.29 -4.10
N GLU A 93 23.68 -2.38 -4.92
CA GLU A 93 23.57 -2.50 -6.38
C GLU A 93 22.68 -3.67 -6.84
N ASN A 94 22.67 -4.77 -6.09
CA ASN A 94 21.78 -5.92 -6.32
C ASN A 94 20.30 -5.68 -5.94
N GLY A 95 19.94 -4.46 -5.52
CA GLY A 95 18.59 -4.06 -5.12
C GLY A 95 18.17 -4.47 -3.72
N HIS A 96 19.07 -5.02 -2.91
CA HIS A 96 18.75 -5.43 -1.54
C HIS A 96 18.84 -4.26 -0.55
N CYS A 97 17.92 -4.26 0.42
CA CYS A 97 17.99 -3.41 1.59
C CYS A 97 19.24 -3.78 2.42
N PRO A 98 20.04 -2.80 2.92
CA PRO A 98 21.21 -3.09 3.74
C PRO A 98 20.91 -3.82 5.06
N LEU A 99 19.64 -3.80 5.47
CA LEU A 99 19.15 -4.46 6.68
C LEU A 99 18.56 -5.85 6.40
N PHE A 100 18.63 -6.32 5.15
CA PHE A 100 18.22 -7.66 4.76
C PHE A 100 19.40 -8.62 4.85
N VAL A 101 19.51 -9.29 5.99
CA VAL A 101 20.61 -10.19 6.36
C VAL A 101 20.03 -11.58 6.58
N GLU A 102 20.69 -12.63 6.06
CA GLU A 102 20.28 -14.03 6.24
C GLU A 102 18.78 -14.27 5.95
N ASN A 103 18.27 -13.68 4.87
CA ASN A 103 16.88 -13.79 4.47
C ASN A 103 15.87 -13.24 5.52
N ALA A 104 16.28 -12.28 6.36
CA ALA A 104 15.42 -11.60 7.32
C ALA A 104 15.77 -10.12 7.45
N CYS A 105 14.88 -9.33 8.03
CA CYS A 105 15.22 -7.96 8.40
C CYS A 105 15.90 -7.97 9.76
N SER A 106 17.16 -7.52 9.83
CA SER A 106 17.96 -7.48 11.06
C SER A 106 17.36 -6.60 12.16
N ILE A 107 16.45 -5.69 11.78
CA ILE A 107 15.78 -4.76 12.70
C ILE A 107 14.25 -4.93 12.67
N TYR A 108 13.73 -6.12 12.36
CA TYR A 108 12.30 -6.30 12.04
C TYR A 108 11.32 -5.66 13.05
N ALA A 109 11.60 -5.76 14.34
CA ALA A 109 10.78 -5.16 15.41
C ALA A 109 10.87 -3.61 15.42
N ASP A 110 12.04 -3.06 15.11
CA ASP A 110 12.36 -1.63 15.08
C ASP A 110 12.31 -1.05 13.65
N ARG A 111 11.70 -1.75 12.68
CA ARG A 111 11.67 -1.34 11.27
C ARG A 111 11.00 0.03 11.10
N SER A 112 11.41 0.81 10.10
CA SER A 112 10.85 2.15 9.87
C SER A 112 9.33 2.14 9.64
N LEU A 113 8.71 3.28 9.89
CA LEU A 113 7.29 3.50 9.63
C LEU A 113 6.96 3.30 8.15
N THR A 114 7.83 3.71 7.23
CA THR A 114 7.67 3.41 5.80
C THR A 114 7.59 1.90 5.54
N CYS A 115 8.43 1.09 6.19
CA CYS A 115 8.36 -0.36 6.08
C CYS A 115 7.10 -0.95 6.74
N ARG A 116 6.66 -0.41 7.89
CA ARG A 116 5.40 -0.82 8.56
C ARG A 116 4.15 -0.41 7.78
N ASN A 117 4.22 0.65 7.00
CA ASN A 117 3.09 1.19 6.25
C ASN A 117 3.00 0.61 4.83
N TYR A 118 3.97 -0.19 4.43
CA TYR A 118 4.04 -0.73 3.08
C TYR A 118 3.05 -1.87 2.88
N ASP A 119 1.94 -1.58 2.19
CA ASP A 119 0.94 -2.57 1.79
C ASP A 119 0.91 -2.75 0.27
N CYS A 120 1.55 -3.80 -0.24
CA CYS A 120 1.55 -4.10 -1.68
C CYS A 120 0.17 -4.47 -2.26
N ARG A 121 -0.87 -4.68 -1.45
CA ARG A 121 -2.25 -4.88 -1.93
C ARG A 121 -2.80 -3.64 -2.64
N ILE A 122 -2.22 -2.45 -2.43
CA ILE A 122 -2.59 -1.24 -3.15
C ILE A 122 -2.46 -1.41 -4.67
N PHE A 123 -1.48 -2.19 -5.13
CA PHE A 123 -1.27 -2.46 -6.56
C PHE A 123 -2.41 -3.30 -7.14
N THR A 124 -2.80 -4.37 -6.45
CA THR A 124 -3.98 -5.18 -6.79
C THR A 124 -5.27 -4.35 -6.82
N ALA A 125 -5.45 -3.51 -5.79
CA ALA A 125 -6.62 -2.65 -5.66
C ALA A 125 -6.68 -1.58 -6.76
N THR A 126 -5.56 -1.00 -7.16
CA THR A 126 -5.53 0.08 -8.15
C THR A 126 -5.40 -0.42 -9.57
N GLY A 127 -4.94 -1.66 -9.77
CA GLY A 127 -4.57 -2.19 -11.08
C GLY A 127 -3.21 -1.68 -11.58
N LEU A 128 -2.43 -1.01 -10.72
CA LEU A 128 -1.08 -0.53 -11.06
C LEU A 128 -0.04 -1.61 -10.80
N ALA A 129 1.02 -1.65 -11.61
CA ALA A 129 2.25 -2.34 -11.24
C ALA A 129 3.06 -1.49 -10.24
N ALA A 130 3.88 -2.14 -9.42
CA ALA A 130 4.72 -1.45 -8.44
C ALA A 130 5.89 -0.67 -9.07
N GLY A 131 6.25 -1.03 -10.30
CA GLY A 131 7.39 -0.50 -11.05
C GLY A 131 7.89 -1.52 -12.07
N GLY A 132 9.11 -1.31 -12.55
CA GLY A 132 9.74 -2.10 -13.60
C GLY A 132 10.37 -3.41 -13.09
N PRO A 133 11.40 -3.93 -13.79
CA PRO A 133 12.08 -5.18 -13.44
C PRO A 133 12.55 -5.24 -11.97
N GLU A 134 12.96 -4.12 -11.39
CA GLU A 134 13.41 -4.00 -10.01
C GLU A 134 12.31 -4.27 -8.98
N LYS A 135 11.03 -4.27 -9.39
CA LYS A 135 9.87 -4.57 -8.53
C LYS A 135 9.19 -5.90 -8.88
N VAL A 136 9.81 -6.76 -9.69
CA VAL A 136 9.21 -8.03 -10.15
C VAL A 136 8.67 -8.89 -8.99
N ASN A 137 9.40 -8.94 -7.87
CA ASN A 137 8.99 -9.70 -6.70
C ASN A 137 7.74 -9.14 -6.03
N ILE A 138 7.61 -7.83 -5.99
CA ILE A 138 6.40 -7.15 -5.48
C ILE A 138 5.25 -7.37 -6.44
N ASN A 139 5.46 -7.18 -7.75
CA ASN A 139 4.43 -7.40 -8.77
C ASN A 139 3.87 -8.82 -8.68
N ARG A 140 4.74 -9.83 -8.59
CA ARG A 140 4.34 -11.23 -8.39
C ARG A 140 3.50 -11.43 -7.12
N LYS A 141 3.85 -10.77 -6.01
CA LYS A 141 3.06 -10.86 -4.77
C LYS A 141 1.73 -10.12 -4.89
N ALA A 142 1.73 -8.94 -5.50
CA ALA A 142 0.53 -8.16 -5.78
C ALA A 142 -0.48 -8.96 -6.63
N HIS A 143 -0.03 -9.67 -7.67
CA HIS A 143 -0.90 -10.51 -8.50
C HIS A 143 -1.56 -11.66 -7.75
N ASN A 144 -0.96 -12.11 -6.65
CA ASN A 144 -1.50 -13.22 -5.86
C ASN A 144 -2.56 -12.80 -4.83
N TRP A 145 -2.65 -11.50 -4.52
CA TRP A 145 -3.71 -11.00 -3.66
C TRP A 145 -5.07 -11.07 -4.35
N LYS A 146 -6.08 -11.50 -3.60
CA LYS A 146 -7.47 -11.51 -4.04
C LYS A 146 -8.33 -10.87 -2.97
N PHE A 147 -9.13 -9.89 -3.36
CA PHE A 147 -10.16 -9.33 -2.49
C PHE A 147 -11.48 -10.08 -2.67
N ALA A 148 -12.26 -10.18 -1.59
CA ALA A 148 -13.67 -10.55 -1.65
C ALA A 148 -14.52 -9.32 -1.93
N TYR A 149 -15.56 -9.51 -2.75
CA TYR A 149 -16.55 -8.49 -3.11
C TYR A 149 -17.98 -8.99 -2.80
N PRO A 150 -18.31 -9.29 -1.53
CA PRO A 150 -19.62 -9.82 -1.16
C PRO A 150 -20.76 -8.81 -1.30
N THR A 151 -20.46 -7.50 -1.33
CA THR A 151 -21.48 -6.45 -1.45
C THR A 151 -21.30 -5.64 -2.73
N GLN A 152 -22.39 -5.02 -3.21
CA GLN A 152 -22.30 -4.06 -4.32
C GLN A 152 -21.38 -2.89 -3.98
N ARG A 153 -21.37 -2.44 -2.72
CA ARG A 153 -20.46 -1.41 -2.23
C ARG A 153 -18.99 -1.77 -2.45
N ASP A 154 -18.59 -3.03 -2.26
CA ASP A 154 -17.21 -3.46 -2.51
C ASP A 154 -16.84 -3.24 -3.99
N ARG A 155 -17.76 -3.58 -4.90
CA ARG A 155 -17.58 -3.44 -6.35
C ARG A 155 -17.55 -1.97 -6.75
N ASP A 156 -18.49 -1.17 -6.27
CA ASP A 156 -18.56 0.27 -6.55
C ASP A 156 -17.30 1.00 -6.09
N GLN A 157 -16.80 0.69 -4.90
CA GLN A 157 -15.56 1.29 -4.39
C GLN A 157 -14.34 0.88 -5.21
N GLN A 158 -14.28 -0.37 -5.67
CA GLN A 158 -13.22 -0.88 -6.53
C GLN A 158 -13.23 -0.23 -7.92
N THR A 159 -14.42 -0.08 -8.50
CA THR A 159 -14.64 0.62 -9.78
C THR A 159 -14.25 2.09 -9.65
N ALA A 160 -14.70 2.77 -8.60
CA ALA A 160 -14.35 4.17 -8.34
C ALA A 160 -12.84 4.37 -8.15
N LEU A 161 -12.16 3.47 -7.43
CA LEU A 161 -10.72 3.53 -7.25
C LEU A 161 -9.97 3.39 -8.58
N ARG A 162 -10.35 2.41 -9.42
CA ARG A 162 -9.73 2.22 -10.73
C ARG A 162 -10.03 3.35 -11.70
N ALA A 163 -11.25 3.88 -11.70
CA ALA A 163 -11.61 5.06 -12.48
C ALA A 163 -10.78 6.29 -12.07
N THR A 164 -10.53 6.46 -10.77
CA THR A 164 -9.66 7.51 -10.25
C THR A 164 -8.24 7.39 -10.81
N VAL A 165 -7.66 6.19 -10.76
CA VAL A 165 -6.31 5.94 -11.31
C VAL A 165 -6.26 6.26 -12.80
N LYS A 166 -7.20 5.73 -13.59
CA LYS A 166 -7.28 5.98 -15.03
C LYS A 166 -7.38 7.47 -15.35
N PHE A 167 -8.22 8.20 -14.63
CA PHE A 167 -8.38 9.64 -14.83
C PHE A 167 -7.08 10.40 -14.52
N LEU A 168 -6.42 10.08 -13.40
CA LEU A 168 -5.17 10.74 -13.01
C LEU A 168 -4.05 10.49 -14.01
N GLN A 169 -3.97 9.29 -14.60
CA GLN A 169 -2.97 8.98 -15.64
C GLN A 169 -3.29 9.68 -16.97
N ALA A 170 -4.55 9.74 -17.36
CA ALA A 170 -4.96 10.32 -18.64
C ALA A 170 -4.96 11.87 -18.65
N ARG A 171 -5.06 12.50 -17.48
CA ARG A 171 -5.27 13.95 -17.33
C ARG A 171 -4.24 14.61 -16.42
N ASP A 172 -3.05 14.04 -16.27
CA ASP A 172 -2.02 14.57 -15.36
C ASP A 172 -1.66 16.04 -15.68
N GLY A 173 -1.59 16.39 -16.97
CA GLY A 173 -1.33 17.75 -17.47
C GLY A 173 -2.45 18.76 -17.21
N SER A 174 -3.66 18.31 -16.85
CA SER A 174 -4.76 19.21 -16.47
C SER A 174 -4.67 19.69 -15.01
N PHE A 175 -3.75 19.14 -14.21
CA PHE A 175 -3.49 19.56 -12.84
C PHE A 175 -2.31 20.53 -12.77
N PRO A 176 -2.17 21.32 -11.67
CA PRO A 176 -0.96 22.08 -11.42
C PRO A 176 0.28 21.18 -11.48
N ALA A 177 1.39 21.73 -11.99
CA ALA A 177 2.64 20.98 -12.15
C ALA A 177 3.05 20.29 -10.83
N GLY A 178 3.38 18.99 -10.93
CA GLY A 178 3.78 18.17 -9.79
C GLY A 178 2.65 17.72 -8.85
N PHE A 179 1.40 18.10 -9.10
CA PHE A 179 0.28 17.74 -8.24
C PHE A 179 -0.08 16.24 -8.31
N VAL A 180 -0.09 15.66 -9.52
CA VAL A 180 -0.35 14.22 -9.71
C VAL A 180 0.98 13.45 -9.60
N PRO A 181 1.12 12.50 -8.67
CA PRO A 181 2.35 11.74 -8.53
C PRO A 181 2.58 10.79 -9.72
N ARG A 182 3.82 10.76 -10.24
CA ARG A 182 4.20 9.84 -11.32
C ARG A 182 4.66 8.46 -10.85
N ARG A 183 5.16 8.35 -9.62
CA ARG A 183 5.63 7.07 -9.06
C ARG A 183 4.42 6.17 -8.72
N PRO A 184 4.36 4.90 -9.16
CA PRO A 184 3.16 4.07 -9.02
C PRO A 184 2.65 3.89 -7.59
N SER A 185 3.55 3.71 -6.62
CA SER A 185 3.18 3.59 -5.21
C SER A 185 2.52 4.86 -4.67
N VAL A 186 3.06 6.02 -5.02
CA VAL A 186 2.55 7.33 -4.59
C VAL A 186 1.23 7.63 -5.29
N LEU A 187 1.11 7.31 -6.59
CA LEU A 187 -0.12 7.42 -7.36
C LEU A 187 -1.24 6.52 -6.78
N ALA A 188 -0.90 5.29 -6.41
CA ALA A 188 -1.86 4.36 -5.80
C ALA A 188 -2.41 4.89 -4.47
N VAL A 189 -1.52 5.38 -3.59
CA VAL A 189 -1.91 6.01 -2.33
C VAL A 189 -2.74 7.27 -2.59
N PHE A 190 -2.33 8.11 -3.53
CA PHE A 190 -3.07 9.32 -3.91
C PHE A 190 -4.50 8.98 -4.38
N ALA A 191 -4.65 8.00 -5.26
CA ALA A 191 -5.95 7.52 -5.72
C ALA A 191 -6.81 7.00 -4.56
N ILE A 192 -6.23 6.22 -3.63
CA ILE A 192 -6.91 5.74 -2.41
C ILE A 192 -7.40 6.90 -1.55
N LYS A 193 -6.67 8.02 -1.47
CA LYS A 193 -7.09 9.21 -0.71
C LYS A 193 -8.29 9.91 -1.34
N VAL A 194 -8.38 9.96 -2.67
CA VAL A 194 -9.38 10.78 -3.39
C VAL A 194 -10.51 9.99 -4.08
N TYR A 195 -10.49 8.66 -4.09
CA TYR A 195 -11.46 7.83 -4.83
C TYR A 195 -12.93 8.12 -4.53
N GLY A 196 -13.23 8.64 -3.33
CA GLY A 196 -14.58 9.02 -2.92
C GLY A 196 -15.20 10.11 -3.81
N VAL A 197 -14.38 10.86 -4.58
CA VAL A 197 -14.87 11.74 -5.64
C VAL A 197 -15.59 10.91 -6.70
N PHE A 198 -14.95 9.89 -7.27
CA PHE A 198 -15.54 9.04 -8.30
C PHE A 198 -16.69 8.19 -7.75
N LEU A 199 -16.63 7.75 -6.49
CA LEU A 199 -17.72 6.99 -5.87
C LEU A 199 -19.05 7.77 -5.83
N ARG A 200 -19.00 9.11 -5.72
CA ARG A 200 -20.20 9.95 -5.75
C ARG A 200 -20.76 10.16 -7.16
N TYR A 201 -19.90 10.04 -8.17
CA TYR A 201 -20.21 10.43 -9.55
C TYR A 201 -20.30 9.26 -10.53
N LEU A 202 -20.02 8.02 -10.11
CA LEU A 202 -20.30 6.82 -10.88
C LEU A 202 -21.68 6.25 -10.52
N LYS A 203 -22.43 5.77 -11.52
CA LYS A 203 -23.59 4.86 -11.37
C LYS A 203 -23.09 3.51 -10.87
N GLN A 204 -24.01 2.73 -10.29
CA GLN A 204 -23.78 1.34 -9.88
C GLN A 204 -23.28 0.46 -11.05
N SER A 205 -23.54 0.84 -12.31
CA SER A 205 -23.05 0.16 -13.53
C SER A 205 -21.60 0.48 -13.91
N GLY A 206 -20.93 1.42 -13.22
CA GLY A 206 -19.61 1.93 -13.61
C GLY A 206 -19.65 3.03 -14.69
N GLU A 207 -20.84 3.38 -15.18
CA GLU A 207 -21.07 4.55 -16.03
C GLU A 207 -21.11 5.83 -15.19
N VAL A 208 -20.83 6.98 -15.79
CA VAL A 208 -20.85 8.26 -15.07
C VAL A 208 -22.31 8.68 -14.77
N ARG A 209 -22.67 8.87 -13.49
CA ARG A 209 -24.02 9.30 -13.03
C ARG A 209 -24.45 10.63 -13.63
N ARG A 210 -23.48 11.52 -13.87
CA ARG A 210 -23.63 12.83 -14.48
C ARG A 210 -22.27 13.23 -15.03
N ALA A 211 -22.14 13.44 -16.33
CA ALA A 211 -20.88 13.91 -16.92
C ALA A 211 -20.53 15.27 -16.30
N LEU A 212 -19.65 15.26 -15.29
CA LEU A 212 -19.16 16.51 -14.73
C LEU A 212 -18.14 17.11 -15.69
N PRO A 213 -18.16 18.44 -15.87
CA PRO A 213 -17.05 19.11 -16.55
C PRO A 213 -15.72 18.72 -15.91
N GLU A 214 -14.71 18.45 -16.73
CA GLU A 214 -13.39 18.00 -16.26
C GLU A 214 -12.81 18.94 -15.19
N ARG A 215 -12.93 20.26 -15.40
CA ARG A 215 -12.52 21.30 -14.45
C ARG A 215 -13.16 21.14 -13.07
N THR A 216 -14.42 20.71 -13.01
CA THR A 216 -15.14 20.47 -11.74
C THR A 216 -14.58 19.24 -11.04
N LEU A 217 -14.24 18.19 -11.78
CA LEU A 217 -13.67 16.97 -11.23
C LEU A 217 -12.26 17.20 -10.67
N ILE A 218 -11.42 17.95 -11.39
CA ILE A 218 -10.07 18.36 -10.95
C ILE A 218 -10.16 19.13 -9.64
N LYS A 219 -11.02 20.16 -9.57
CA LYS A 219 -11.24 20.94 -8.33
C LYS A 219 -11.73 20.05 -7.18
N ALA A 220 -12.62 19.08 -7.46
CA ALA A 220 -13.12 18.15 -6.45
C ALA A 220 -12.03 17.21 -5.93
N ILE A 221 -11.13 16.73 -6.80
CA ILE A 221 -9.96 15.90 -6.42
C ILE A 221 -9.01 16.70 -5.54
N MET A 222 -8.66 17.92 -5.94
CA MET A 222 -7.76 18.79 -5.17
C MET A 222 -8.31 19.07 -3.76
N ARG A 223 -9.60 19.42 -3.66
CA ARG A 223 -10.28 19.63 -2.37
C ARG A 223 -10.33 18.35 -1.53
N ALA A 224 -10.61 17.21 -2.16
CA ALA A 224 -10.66 15.92 -1.46
C ALA A 224 -9.28 15.53 -0.90
N TYR A 225 -8.21 15.78 -1.66
CA TYR A 225 -6.84 15.54 -1.23
C TYR A 225 -6.47 16.45 -0.04
N ALA A 226 -6.68 17.76 -0.16
CA ALA A 226 -6.39 18.71 0.92
C ALA A 226 -7.14 18.35 2.22
N LYS A 227 -8.43 17.98 2.11
CA LYS A 227 -9.23 17.53 3.27
C LYS A 227 -8.70 16.23 3.87
N PHE A 228 -8.13 15.33 3.07
CA PHE A 228 -7.53 14.10 3.57
C PHE A 228 -6.25 14.40 4.37
N GLU A 229 -5.37 15.26 3.86
CA GLU A 229 -4.12 15.63 4.54
C GLU A 229 -4.38 16.38 5.86
N GLN A 230 -5.35 17.29 5.88
CA GLN A 230 -5.74 18.02 7.11
C GLN A 230 -6.20 17.10 8.24
N ARG A 231 -6.91 16.01 7.90
CA ARG A 231 -7.35 15.00 8.88
C ARG A 231 -6.18 14.24 9.50
N GLY A 232 -5.07 14.09 8.76
CA GLY A 232 -3.86 13.48 9.31
C GLY A 232 -3.04 14.44 10.15
N ALA A 233 -2.95 15.71 9.74
CA ALA A 233 -2.29 16.75 10.51
C ALA A 233 -2.98 17.02 11.87
N GLY A 234 -4.31 16.90 11.94
CA GLY A 234 -5.07 17.10 13.19
C GLY A 234 -4.89 16.01 14.24
N VAL A 235 -4.48 14.79 13.86
CA VAL A 235 -4.27 13.66 14.79
C VAL A 235 -2.87 13.70 15.42
N LEU A 236 -1.90 14.38 14.80
CA LEU A 236 -0.54 14.55 15.32
C LEU A 236 -0.42 15.70 16.35
N LYS A 237 -1.53 16.36 16.70
CA LYS A 237 -1.62 17.47 17.67
C LYS A 237 -2.33 17.08 18.98
N GLN A 238 -2.62 15.81 19.20
CA GLN A 238 -3.11 15.25 20.47
C GLN A 238 -2.08 14.28 21.01
#